data_AF-A0A9D8LV27-F1
#
_entry.id   AF-A0A9D8LV27-F1
#
_cell.length_a   1.000
_cell.length_b   1.000
_cell.length_c   1.000
_cell.angle_alpha   90.00
_cell.angle_beta   90.00
_cell.angle_gamma   90.00
#
_symmetry.space_group_name_H-M   'P 1'
#
loop_
_entity.id
_entity.type
_entity.pdbx_description
1 polymer ?
#
loop_
_entity_poly.entity_id
_entity_poly.type
_entity_poly.pdbx_seq_one_letter_code
_entity_poly.pdbx_strand_id
1 'polypeptide(L)'
;MAWTEAARHDHARQGQRYSSDLTDREWVLIRPFLPEPKPIGRPRVTDLREVMNAVLYLASSDCPWSLLPQDFPPFTTVQRYFYDWCDRAS
;
A
#
# COMPACT_ATOMS: atom_id res chain seq x y z
N MET A 1 -13.79 -12.83 24.67
CA MET A 1 -13.53 -13.26 23.28
C MET A 1 -12.12 -13.85 23.24
N ALA A 2 -11.98 -15.16 23.06
CA ALA A 2 -10.67 -15.81 23.02
C ALA A 2 -10.09 -15.70 21.61
N TRP A 3 -8.88 -15.14 21.50
CA TRP A 3 -8.07 -15.19 20.28
C TRP A 3 -7.77 -16.65 19.92
N THR A 4 -8.37 -17.16 18.85
CA THR A 4 -8.12 -18.53 18.36
C THR A 4 -6.72 -18.63 17.77
N GLU A 5 -6.08 -19.80 17.86
CA GLU A 5 -4.76 -20.09 17.26
C GLU A 5 -4.75 -19.75 15.75
N ALA A 6 -5.86 -20.04 15.07
CA ALA A 6 -6.06 -19.71 13.66
C ALA A 6 -6.00 -18.20 13.40
N ALA A 7 -6.66 -17.38 14.24
CA ALA A 7 -6.58 -15.92 14.13
C ALA A 7 -5.14 -15.42 14.36
N ARG A 8 -4.37 -16.05 15.26
CA ARG A 8 -2.94 -15.72 15.41
C ARG A 8 -2.15 -15.99 14.15
N HIS A 9 -2.40 -17.09 13.44
CA HIS A 9 -1.71 -17.37 12.18
C HIS A 9 -2.14 -16.42 11.05
N ASP A 10 -3.42 -16.04 11.00
CA ASP A 10 -3.92 -15.09 10.00
C ASP A 10 -3.48 -13.63 10.28
N HIS A 11 -3.32 -13.26 11.56
CA HIS A 11 -2.81 -11.95 11.97
C HIS A 11 -1.28 -11.90 12.13
N ALA A 12 -0.59 -13.04 12.06
CA ALA A 12 0.87 -13.10 12.09
C ALA A 12 1.42 -12.58 10.77
N ARG A 13 1.75 -11.28 10.74
CA ARG A 13 2.39 -10.57 9.63
C ARG A 13 3.89 -10.93 9.51
N GLN A 14 4.19 -12.22 9.34
CA GLN A 14 5.57 -12.72 9.25
C GLN A 14 6.20 -12.35 7.91
N GLY A 15 7.46 -11.88 7.94
CA GLY A 15 8.25 -11.61 6.73
C GLY A 15 7.96 -10.29 6.03
N GLN A 16 7.11 -9.43 6.60
CA GLN A 16 6.91 -8.06 6.11
C GLN A 16 7.99 -7.12 6.64
N ARG A 17 8.32 -6.08 5.87
CA ARG A 17 9.29 -5.06 6.28
C ARG A 17 8.68 -4.15 7.34
N TYR A 18 7.46 -3.69 7.13
CA TYR A 18 6.69 -2.96 8.14
C TYR A 18 5.45 -3.73 8.54
N SER A 19 5.02 -3.57 9.80
CA SER A 19 3.77 -4.18 10.28
C SER A 19 2.53 -3.64 9.57
N SER A 20 2.64 -2.53 8.83
CA SER A 20 1.59 -1.94 8.01
C SER A 20 1.51 -2.50 6.58
N ASP A 21 2.54 -3.24 6.14
CA ASP A 21 2.61 -3.74 4.76
C ASP A 21 1.52 -4.78 4.49
N LEU A 22 1.13 -4.89 3.22
CA LEU A 22 0.15 -5.88 2.78
C LEU A 22 0.78 -7.27 2.67
N THR A 23 0.08 -8.25 3.21
CA THR A 23 0.28 -9.65 2.83
C THR A 23 -0.10 -9.88 1.38
N ASP A 24 0.39 -10.96 0.77
CA ASP A 24 0.01 -11.32 -0.60
C ASP A 24 -1.50 -11.54 -0.75
N ARG A 25 -2.14 -12.09 0.30
CA ARG A 25 -3.59 -12.31 0.32
C ARG A 25 -4.36 -11.00 0.31
N GLU A 26 -4.01 -10.05 1.18
CA GLU A 26 -4.64 -8.73 1.19
C GLU A 26 -4.38 -7.99 -0.13
N TRP A 27 -3.17 -8.11 -0.69
CA TRP A 27 -2.83 -7.50 -1.98
C TRP A 27 -3.71 -8.00 -3.13
N VAL A 28 -4.00 -9.30 -3.20
CA VAL A 28 -4.89 -9.87 -4.21
C VAL A 28 -6.30 -9.29 -4.14
N LEU A 29 -6.78 -8.94 -2.93
CA LEU A 29 -8.09 -8.31 -2.75
C LEU A 29 -8.09 -6.85 -3.16
N ILE A 30 -6.99 -6.11 -2.94
CA ILE A 30 -6.91 -4.67 -3.20
C ILE A 30 -6.58 -4.37 -4.67
N ARG A 31 -5.63 -5.11 -5.27
CA ARG A 31 -5.11 -4.87 -6.61
C ARG A 31 -6.20 -4.61 -7.68
N PRO A 32 -7.33 -5.34 -7.74
CA PRO A 32 -8.36 -5.13 -8.75
C PRO A 32 -9.00 -3.73 -8.74
N PHE A 33 -8.94 -3.02 -7.61
CA PHE A 33 -9.50 -1.67 -7.48
C PHE A 33 -8.52 -0.58 -7.91
N LEU A 34 -7.26 -0.94 -8.17
CA LEU A 34 -6.23 -0.01 -8.60
C LEU A 34 -6.24 0.17 -10.12
N PRO A 35 -5.88 1.36 -10.63
CA PRO A 35 -5.91 1.62 -12.06
C PRO A 35 -4.97 0.68 -12.82
N GLU A 36 -5.53 0.00 -13.82
CA GLU A 36 -4.77 -0.84 -14.73
C GLU A 36 -3.70 -0.01 -15.46
N PRO A 37 -2.59 -0.65 -15.87
CA PRO A 37 -1.62 -0.01 -16.75
C PRO A 37 -2.32 0.53 -18.00
N LYS A 38 -2.04 1.78 -18.36
CA LYS A 38 -2.61 2.37 -19.58
C LYS A 38 -2.06 1.61 -20.80
N PRO A 39 -2.91 1.26 -21.79
CA PRO A 39 -2.48 0.53 -22.99
C PRO A 39 -1.64 1.41 -23.94
N ILE A 40 -1.74 2.74 -23.81
CA ILE A 40 -1.07 3.72 -24.68
C ILE A 40 -0.31 4.72 -23.80
N GLY A 41 0.91 5.07 -24.23
CA GLY A 41 1.79 6.03 -23.55
C GLY A 41 2.97 5.37 -22.86
N ARG A 42 3.67 6.13 -22.00
CA ARG A 42 4.83 5.62 -21.26
C ARG A 42 4.36 4.55 -20.25
N PRO A 43 4.92 3.32 -20.29
CA PRO A 43 4.59 2.29 -19.32
C PRO A 43 4.86 2.78 -17.90
N ARG A 44 3.97 2.43 -16.96
CA ARG A 44 4.16 2.71 -15.54
C ARG A 44 5.31 1.85 -15.03
N VAL A 45 6.34 2.50 -14.48
CA VAL A 45 7.48 1.83 -13.82
C VAL A 45 7.29 1.69 -12.31
N THR A 46 6.35 2.45 -11.73
CA THR A 46 6.08 2.42 -10.29
C THR A 46 5.29 1.17 -9.90
N ASP A 47 5.79 0.44 -8.91
CA ASP A 47 5.07 -0.65 -8.27
C ASP A 47 3.93 -0.09 -7.40
N LEU A 48 2.69 -0.42 -7.74
CA LEU A 48 1.53 0.05 -6.99
C LEU A 48 1.37 -0.63 -5.63
N ARG A 49 1.97 -1.82 -5.43
CA ARG A 49 1.97 -2.47 -4.12
C ARG A 49 2.79 -1.64 -3.15
N GLU A 50 3.96 -1.18 -3.58
CA GLU A 50 4.82 -0.33 -2.76
C GLU A 50 4.21 1.05 -2.49
N VAL A 51 3.46 1.61 -3.45
CA VAL A 51 2.66 2.82 -3.21
C VAL A 51 1.59 2.57 -2.15
N MET A 52 0.87 1.45 -2.21
CA MET A 52 -0.15 1.11 -1.22
C MET A 52 0.45 0.84 0.17
N ASN A 53 1.55 0.10 0.24
CA ASN A 53 2.30 -0.11 1.48
C ASN A 53 2.73 1.23 2.10
N ALA A 54 3.20 2.19 1.29
CA ALA A 54 3.57 3.52 1.76
C ALA A 54 2.36 4.31 2.32
N VAL A 55 1.21 4.25 1.65
CA VAL A 55 -0.04 4.88 2.13
C VAL A 55 -0.49 4.27 3.46
N LEU A 56 -0.44 2.95 3.59
CA LEU A 56 -0.79 2.26 4.84
C LEU A 56 0.18 2.57 5.96
N TYR A 57 1.47 2.68 5.66
CA TYR A 57 2.48 3.10 6.61
C TYR A 57 2.17 4.49 7.15
N LEU A 58 1.91 5.47 6.27
CA LEU A 58 1.53 6.84 6.65
C LEU A 58 0.27 6.86 7.52
N ALA A 59 -0.76 6.10 7.14
CA ALA A 59 -2.01 6.00 7.89
C ALA A 59 -1.86 5.31 9.26
N SER A 60 -0.88 4.41 9.41
CA SER A 60 -0.64 3.69 10.67
C SER A 60 0.30 4.41 11.64
N SER A 61 1.18 5.28 11.11
CA SER A 61 2.25 5.94 11.87
C SER A 61 1.99 7.42 12.12
N ASP A 62 0.97 7.99 11.47
CA ASP A 62 0.67 9.43 11.46
C ASP A 62 1.87 10.31 11.06
N CYS A 63 2.85 9.76 10.35
CA CYS A 63 4.04 10.52 9.98
C CYS A 63 3.76 11.47 8.81
N PRO A 64 4.37 12.68 8.78
CA PRO A 64 4.33 13.56 7.63
C PRO A 64 4.90 12.90 6.37
N TRP A 65 4.37 13.28 5.19
CA TRP A 65 4.85 12.80 3.88
C TRP A 65 6.36 12.92 3.68
N SER A 66 6.97 14.03 4.14
CA SER A 66 8.40 14.29 4.00
C SER A 66 9.29 13.36 4.84
N LEU A 67 8.70 12.67 5.82
CA LEU A 67 9.39 11.70 6.68
C LEU A 67 9.13 10.25 6.27
N LEU A 68 8.51 10.03 5.11
CA LEU A 68 8.36 8.68 4.55
C LEU A 68 9.75 8.02 4.40
N PRO A 69 9.93 6.79 4.89
CA PRO A 69 11.19 6.04 4.73
C PRO A 69 11.65 5.94 3.26
N GLN A 70 12.96 6.00 3.03
CA GLN A 70 13.56 6.11 1.68
C GLN A 70 13.50 4.83 0.85
N ASP A 71 13.19 3.73 1.50
CA ASP A 71 12.97 2.41 0.93
C ASP A 71 11.53 2.24 0.40
N PHE A 72 10.67 3.24 0.55
CA PHE A 72 9.44 3.39 -0.24
C PHE A 72 9.69 4.18 -1.53
N PRO A 73 8.74 4.16 -2.49
CA PRO A 73 8.76 5.10 -3.61
C PRO A 73 8.83 6.56 -3.10
N PRO A 74 9.41 7.49 -3.86
CA PRO A 74 9.52 8.89 -3.43
C PRO A 74 8.17 9.45 -2.98
N PHE A 75 8.14 10.16 -1.85
CA PHE A 75 6.87 10.63 -1.25
C PHE A 75 6.01 11.42 -2.23
N THR A 76 6.61 12.19 -3.14
CA THR A 76 5.91 12.95 -4.19
C THR A 76 5.18 12.04 -5.19
N THR A 77 5.73 10.85 -5.46
CA THR A 77 5.08 9.82 -6.29
C THR A 77 3.92 9.20 -5.54
N VAL A 78 4.11 8.83 -4.27
CA VAL A 78 3.04 8.27 -3.43
C VAL A 78 1.89 9.26 -3.29
N GLN A 79 2.19 10.51 -2.96
CA GLN A 79 1.22 11.59 -2.81
C GLN A 79 0.40 11.83 -4.09
N ARG A 80 1.06 11.84 -5.26
CA ARG A 80 0.36 11.93 -6.56
C ARG A 80 -0.65 10.80 -6.73
N TYR A 81 -0.25 9.55 -6.49
CA TYR A 81 -1.16 8.41 -6.61
C TYR A 81 -2.31 8.48 -5.60
N PHE A 82 -2.02 8.87 -4.37
CA PHE A 82 -3.04 9.00 -3.33
C PHE A 82 -4.14 10.00 -3.74
N TYR A 83 -3.77 11.21 -4.14
CA TYR A 83 -4.75 12.21 -4.59
C TYR A 83 -5.46 11.78 -5.89
N ASP A 84 -4.73 11.23 -6.87
CA ASP A 84 -5.34 10.70 -8.10
C ASP A 84 -6.40 9.64 -7.81
N TRP A 85 -6.26 8.85 -6.74
CA TRP A 85 -7.25 7.84 -6.33
C TRP A 85 -8.42 8.44 -5.55
N CYS A 86 -8.16 9.39 -4.64
CA CYS A 86 -9.21 10.09 -3.90
C CYS A 86 -10.13 10.88 -4.84
N ASP A 87 -9.57 11.59 -5.82
CA ASP A 87 -10.33 12.41 -6.76
C ASP A 87 -11.21 11.56 -7.70
N ARG A 88 -10.80 10.32 -7.99
CA ARG A 88 -11.58 9.38 -8.82
C ARG A 88 -12.69 8.65 -8.06
N ALA A 89 -12.63 8.64 -6.73
CA ALA A 89 -13.64 8.04 -5.87
C ALA A 89 -14.80 9.01 -5.56
N SER A 90 -14.70 10.27 -6.04
CA SER A 90 -15.73 11.33 -5.96
C SER A 90 -16.58 11.37 -7.21
#